data_AF-A0A0Q7JEU7-F1
#
_entry.id   AF-A0A0Q7JEU7-F1
#
_cell.length_a   1.000
_cell.length_b   1.000
_cell.length_c   1.000
_cell.angle_alpha   90.00
_cell.angle_beta   90.00
_cell.angle_gamma   90.00
#
_symmetry.space_group_name_H-M   'P 1'
#
loop_
_entity.id
_entity.type
_entity.pdbx_description
1 polymer ?
#
loop_
_entity_poly.entity_id
_entity_poly.type
_entity_poly.pdbx_seq_one_letter_code
_entity_poly.pdbx_strand_id
1 'polypeptide(L)'
;MEKFLLKSLFVISLSAAPFILKRKNLLLYLVVFFSKCVLSTSLDSYFIKKGKISYPVRPLPKIFDTNILYDLMFFPLLSVVWVRWSYQSKPLELVIKSLIFTVPLAFGQYILEKKTKLFNWKSWTIFHTFLCCNITLFTVRGLVGLLKQVLPENQLTEVNIKKNNRSNLPEMIKINTATQPLKIKTRI
;
A
#
# COMPACT_ATOMS: atom_id res chain seq x y z
N MET A 1 -26.57 2.81 7.82
CA MET A 1 -25.36 2.33 8.52
C MET A 1 -24.14 2.25 7.59
N GLU A 2 -24.36 1.81 6.36
CA GLU A 2 -23.42 1.60 5.26
C GLU A 2 -22.66 2.87 4.87
N LYS A 3 -23.34 4.00 4.74
CA LYS A 3 -22.71 5.29 4.43
C LYS A 3 -21.71 5.72 5.52
N PHE A 4 -22.01 5.40 6.79
CA PHE A 4 -21.10 5.67 7.91
C PHE A 4 -19.87 4.75 7.84
N LEU A 5 -20.06 3.46 7.53
CA LEU A 5 -18.96 2.52 7.32
C LEU A 5 -18.03 2.96 6.17
N LEU A 6 -18.59 3.39 5.04
CA LEU A 6 -17.80 3.91 3.92
C LEU A 6 -17.03 5.18 4.30
N LYS A 7 -17.67 6.12 5.01
CA LYS A 7 -16.99 7.33 5.48
C LYS A 7 -15.86 7.01 6.47
N SER A 8 -16.12 6.10 7.42
CA SER A 8 -15.10 5.65 8.38
C SER A 8 -13.92 4.99 7.66
N LEU A 9 -14.19 4.07 6.72
CA LEU A 9 -13.16 3.43 5.91
C LEU A 9 -12.32 4.45 5.12
N PHE A 10 -12.98 5.47 4.56
CA PHE A 10 -12.31 6.55 3.84
C PHE A 10 -11.41 7.38 4.76
N VAL A 11 -11.91 7.81 5.91
CA VAL A 11 -11.13 8.60 6.89
C VAL A 11 -9.93 7.82 7.41
N ILE A 12 -10.11 6.53 7.75
CA ILE A 12 -9.03 5.65 8.21
C ILE A 12 -7.98 5.48 7.10
N SER A 13 -8.42 5.22 5.86
CA SER A 13 -7.49 5.03 4.73
C SER A 13 -6.73 6.32 4.41
N LEU A 14 -7.42 7.46 4.40
CA LEU A 14 -6.83 8.76 4.08
C LEU A 14 -5.83 9.21 5.14
N SER A 15 -6.16 9.03 6.43
CA SER A 15 -5.24 9.33 7.54
C SER A 15 -4.04 8.37 7.59
N ALA A 16 -4.23 7.10 7.26
CA ALA A 16 -3.17 6.11 7.26
C ALA A 16 -2.20 6.27 6.07
N ALA A 17 -2.68 6.73 4.91
CA ALA A 17 -1.90 6.87 3.69
C ALA A 17 -0.56 7.63 3.86
N PRO A 18 -0.53 8.87 4.40
CA PRO A 18 0.73 9.60 4.58
C PRO A 18 1.65 8.91 5.59
N PHE A 19 1.09 8.26 6.62
CA PHE A 19 1.90 7.58 7.64
C PHE A 19 2.58 6.31 7.11
N ILE A 20 1.86 5.53 6.29
CA ILE A 20 2.35 4.29 5.70
C ILE A 20 3.39 4.58 4.61
N LEU A 21 3.18 5.62 3.79
CA LEU A 21 4.03 5.91 2.63
C LEU A 21 5.29 6.75 2.96
N LYS A 22 5.36 7.50 4.07
CA LYS A 22 6.46 8.43 4.42
C LYS A 22 7.78 7.75 4.87
N ARG A 23 8.14 6.57 4.36
CA ARG A 23 9.29 5.78 4.82
C ARG A 23 10.41 5.68 3.78
N LYS A 24 11.60 5.23 4.22
CA LYS A 24 12.84 5.17 3.44
C LYS A 24 12.71 4.41 2.10
N ASN A 25 11.82 3.42 2.02
CA ASN A 25 11.61 2.59 0.82
C ASN A 25 10.33 3.00 0.07
N LEU A 26 10.11 4.31 -0.12
CA LEU A 26 8.88 4.86 -0.70
C LEU A 26 8.57 4.29 -2.10
N LEU A 27 9.58 4.15 -2.97
CA LEU A 27 9.38 3.61 -4.31
C LEU A 27 8.84 2.18 -4.27
N LEU A 28 9.44 1.32 -3.43
CA LEU A 28 9.00 -0.06 -3.27
C LEU A 28 7.56 -0.14 -2.72
N TYR A 29 7.22 0.71 -1.76
CA TYR A 29 5.86 0.78 -1.22
C TYR A 29 4.84 1.34 -2.20
N LEU A 30 5.23 2.31 -3.03
CA LEU A 30 4.37 2.80 -4.11
C LEU A 30 4.12 1.72 -5.16
N VAL A 31 5.15 0.95 -5.55
CA VAL A 31 4.95 -0.15 -6.49
C VAL A 31 4.00 -1.19 -5.91
N VAL A 32 4.19 -1.59 -4.65
CA VAL A 32 3.26 -2.49 -3.93
C VAL A 32 1.83 -1.93 -3.94
N PHE A 33 1.68 -0.65 -3.63
CA PHE A 33 0.39 0.03 -3.60
C PHE A 33 -0.29 0.02 -4.98
N PHE A 34 0.38 0.53 -6.03
CA PHE A 34 -0.18 0.61 -7.37
C PHE A 34 -0.43 -0.76 -7.99
N SER A 35 0.50 -1.70 -7.85
CA SER A 35 0.29 -3.07 -8.31
C SER A 35 -0.92 -3.70 -7.63
N LYS A 36 -1.11 -3.45 -6.33
CA LYS A 36 -2.29 -3.95 -5.62
C LYS A 36 -3.57 -3.30 -6.12
N CYS A 37 -3.61 -1.98 -6.34
CA CYS A 37 -4.77 -1.27 -6.90
C CYS A 37 -5.24 -1.89 -8.23
N VAL A 38 -4.30 -2.19 -9.13
CA VAL A 38 -4.62 -2.79 -10.43
C VAL A 38 -5.15 -4.21 -10.24
N LEU A 39 -4.51 -5.02 -9.41
CA LEU A 39 -4.93 -6.40 -9.15
C LEU A 39 -6.31 -6.50 -8.49
N SER A 40 -6.57 -5.68 -7.46
CA SER A 40 -7.86 -5.67 -6.74
C SER A 40 -8.99 -5.27 -7.68
N THR A 41 -8.87 -4.12 -8.33
CA THR A 41 -9.91 -3.57 -9.21
C THR A 41 -10.20 -4.53 -10.39
N SER A 42 -9.17 -5.16 -10.95
CA SER A 42 -9.32 -6.11 -12.05
C SER A 42 -10.03 -7.39 -11.63
N LEU A 43 -9.66 -7.96 -10.48
CA LEU A 43 -10.28 -9.17 -9.94
C LEU A 43 -11.75 -8.91 -9.57
N ASP A 44 -12.02 -7.82 -8.87
CA ASP A 44 -13.38 -7.47 -8.48
C ASP A 44 -14.27 -7.24 -9.72
N SER A 45 -13.77 -6.49 -10.70
CA SER A 45 -14.50 -6.29 -11.97
C SER A 45 -14.77 -7.62 -12.68
N TYR A 46 -13.82 -8.55 -12.69
CA TYR A 46 -14.00 -9.87 -13.30
C TYR A 46 -15.11 -10.68 -12.60
N PHE A 47 -15.13 -10.69 -11.27
CA PHE A 47 -16.12 -11.46 -10.51
C PHE A 47 -17.51 -10.84 -10.49
N ILE A 48 -17.61 -9.51 -10.58
CA ILE A 48 -18.89 -8.81 -10.78
C ILE A 48 -19.46 -9.16 -12.15
N LYS A 49 -18.65 -9.12 -13.21
CA LYS A 49 -19.08 -9.49 -14.57
C LYS A 49 -19.55 -10.94 -14.65
N LYS A 50 -18.93 -11.84 -13.89
CA LYS A 50 -19.40 -13.23 -13.73
C LYS A 50 -20.65 -13.39 -12.84
N GLY A 51 -21.19 -12.29 -12.30
CA GLY A 51 -22.38 -12.30 -11.45
C GLY A 51 -22.17 -12.97 -10.09
N LYS A 52 -20.91 -13.23 -9.68
CA LYS A 52 -20.62 -13.90 -8.40
C LYS A 52 -20.77 -12.97 -7.21
N ILE A 53 -20.43 -11.69 -7.40
CA ILE A 53 -20.44 -10.63 -6.39
C ILE A 53 -21.22 -9.44 -6.95
N SER A 54 -22.01 -8.77 -6.10
CA SER A 54 -22.65 -7.51 -6.43
C SER A 54 -22.39 -6.48 -5.33
N TYR A 55 -22.28 -5.21 -5.71
CA TYR A 55 -22.01 -4.08 -4.78
C TYR A 55 -23.20 -3.09 -4.81
N PRO A 56 -24.27 -3.32 -4.03
CA PRO A 56 -25.47 -2.49 -4.07
C PRO A 56 -25.23 -1.07 -3.56
N VAL A 57 -24.38 -0.93 -2.53
CA VAL A 57 -24.05 0.35 -1.91
C VAL A 57 -22.55 0.58 -2.07
N ARG A 58 -22.18 1.39 -3.07
CA ARG A 58 -20.79 1.68 -3.42
C ARG A 58 -20.56 3.18 -3.67
N PRO A 59 -19.33 3.69 -3.45
CA PRO A 59 -18.97 5.04 -3.88
C PRO A 59 -18.98 5.13 -5.41
N LEU A 60 -19.44 6.26 -5.96
CA LEU A 60 -19.43 6.55 -7.41
C LEU A 60 -20.07 5.45 -8.30
N PRO A 61 -21.33 5.04 -8.02
CA PRO A 61 -21.94 3.89 -8.68
C PRO A 61 -22.17 4.05 -10.18
N LYS A 62 -22.17 5.29 -10.70
CA LYS A 62 -22.33 5.62 -12.12
C LYS A 62 -21.08 5.34 -12.96
N ILE A 63 -19.90 5.28 -12.34
CA ILE A 63 -18.60 5.19 -13.03
C ILE A 63 -17.96 3.84 -12.76
N PHE A 64 -18.04 3.37 -11.51
CA PHE A 64 -17.37 2.14 -11.07
C PHE A 64 -18.38 1.09 -10.67
N ASP A 65 -18.13 -0.14 -11.13
CA ASP A 65 -18.89 -1.30 -10.72
C ASP A 65 -18.41 -1.92 -9.40
N THR A 66 -17.14 -1.72 -9.08
CA THR A 66 -16.51 -2.24 -7.86
C THR A 66 -16.60 -1.24 -6.71
N ASN A 67 -16.24 -1.68 -5.50
CA ASN A 67 -16.09 -0.78 -4.37
C ASN A 67 -14.72 -0.10 -4.42
N ILE A 68 -14.66 0.98 -5.19
CA ILE A 68 -13.40 1.69 -5.50
C ILE A 68 -12.63 2.15 -4.25
N LEU A 69 -13.34 2.45 -3.16
CA LEU A 69 -12.72 2.85 -1.90
C LEU A 69 -11.93 1.70 -1.27
N TYR A 70 -12.52 0.51 -1.28
CA TYR A 70 -11.85 -0.69 -0.79
C TYR A 70 -10.68 -1.05 -1.72
N ASP A 71 -10.90 -1.03 -3.03
CA ASP A 71 -9.94 -1.50 -4.03
C ASP A 71 -8.73 -0.59 -4.21
N LEU A 72 -8.91 0.74 -4.15
CA LEU A 72 -7.83 1.71 -4.42
C LEU A 72 -7.20 2.30 -3.16
N MET A 73 -7.89 2.30 -2.02
CA MET A 73 -7.36 2.93 -0.81
C MET A 73 -7.08 1.89 0.26
N PHE A 74 -8.13 1.25 0.77
CA PHE A 74 -7.98 0.42 1.97
C PHE A 74 -7.07 -0.78 1.72
N PHE A 75 -7.41 -1.64 0.76
CA PHE A 75 -6.70 -2.90 0.54
C PHE A 75 -5.25 -2.73 0.04
N PRO A 76 -4.94 -1.75 -0.83
CA PRO A 76 -3.56 -1.42 -1.19
C PRO A 76 -2.71 -0.93 -0.02
N LEU A 77 -3.21 0.01 0.80
CA LEU A 77 -2.48 0.47 2.00
C LEU A 77 -2.22 -0.68 2.97
N LEU A 78 -3.23 -1.52 3.15
CA LEU A 78 -3.16 -2.68 4.00
C LEU A 78 -2.10 -3.70 3.52
N SER A 79 -1.98 -3.87 2.20
CA SER A 79 -0.96 -4.72 1.58
C SER A 79 0.45 -4.15 1.77
N VAL A 80 0.64 -2.82 1.73
CA VAL A 80 1.93 -2.19 2.05
C VAL A 80 2.34 -2.47 3.49
N VAL A 81 1.41 -2.36 4.45
CA VAL A 81 1.67 -2.70 5.86
C VAL A 81 2.09 -4.16 5.99
N TRP A 82 1.39 -5.07 5.32
CA TRP A 82 1.72 -6.49 5.36
C TRP A 82 3.10 -6.80 4.74
N VAL A 83 3.41 -6.24 3.57
CA VAL A 83 4.74 -6.39 2.93
C VAL A 83 5.85 -5.85 3.82
N ARG A 84 5.61 -4.73 4.49
CA ARG A 84 6.56 -4.18 5.47
C ARG A 84 6.78 -5.13 6.64
N TRP A 85 5.71 -5.75 7.15
CA TRP A 85 5.81 -6.68 8.27
C TRP A 85 6.46 -8.02 7.89
N SER A 86 6.34 -8.43 6.62
CA SER A 86 6.93 -9.66 6.09
C SER A 86 8.28 -9.47 5.38
N TYR A 87 8.91 -8.31 5.55
CA TYR A 87 10.10 -7.92 4.77
C TYR A 87 11.32 -8.80 5.06
N GLN A 88 11.51 -9.22 6.32
CA GLN A 88 12.62 -10.05 6.78
C GLN A 88 12.20 -11.48 7.15
N SER A 89 10.94 -11.84 6.90
CA SER A 89 10.43 -13.15 7.30
C SER A 89 10.88 -14.26 6.37
N LYS A 90 11.13 -15.42 6.97
CA LYS A 90 11.34 -16.70 6.28
C LYS A 90 10.09 -17.08 5.48
N PRO A 91 10.21 -17.95 4.44
CA PRO A 91 9.06 -18.35 3.63
C PRO A 91 7.91 -18.97 4.43
N LEU A 92 8.22 -19.75 5.48
CA LEU A 92 7.19 -20.35 6.34
C LEU A 92 6.49 -19.29 7.20
N GLU A 93 7.26 -18.36 7.79
CA GLU A 93 6.71 -17.21 8.51
C GLU A 93 5.87 -16.30 7.60
N LEU A 94 6.23 -16.18 6.33
CA LEU A 94 5.47 -15.40 5.34
C LEU A 94 4.05 -15.96 5.19
N VAL A 95 3.93 -17.28 5.07
CA VAL A 95 2.63 -17.97 4.96
C VAL A 95 1.83 -17.78 6.25
N ILE A 96 2.44 -18.00 7.42
CA ILE A 96 1.75 -17.79 8.70
C ILE A 96 1.27 -16.34 8.83
N LYS A 97 2.12 -15.35 8.48
CA LYS A 97 1.75 -13.94 8.50
C LYS A 97 0.66 -13.61 7.48
N SER A 98 0.62 -14.26 6.31
CA SER A 98 -0.47 -14.06 5.35
C SER A 98 -1.79 -14.59 5.91
N LEU A 99 -1.78 -15.75 6.56
CA LEU A 99 -2.94 -16.34 7.22
C LEU A 99 -3.48 -15.44 8.35
N ILE A 100 -2.62 -15.00 9.27
CA ILE A 100 -3.00 -14.08 10.36
C ILE A 100 -3.62 -12.79 9.81
N PHE A 101 -3.19 -12.37 8.62
CA PHE A 101 -3.70 -11.16 8.00
C PHE A 101 -5.01 -11.36 7.25
N THR A 102 -5.10 -12.45 6.50
CA THR A 102 -6.22 -12.73 5.58
C THR A 102 -7.41 -13.37 6.27
N VAL A 103 -7.22 -14.12 7.36
CA VAL A 103 -8.33 -14.74 8.11
C VAL A 103 -9.23 -13.68 8.75
N PRO A 104 -8.72 -12.71 9.55
CA PRO A 104 -9.57 -11.64 10.09
C PRO A 104 -10.18 -10.76 9.00
N LEU A 105 -9.46 -10.54 7.90
CA LEU A 105 -9.97 -9.77 6.77
C LEU A 105 -11.16 -10.47 6.09
N ALA A 106 -11.04 -11.76 5.80
CA ALA A 106 -12.10 -12.57 5.19
C ALA A 106 -13.30 -12.72 6.13
N PHE A 107 -13.04 -12.93 7.42
CA PHE A 107 -14.10 -12.99 8.44
C PHE A 107 -14.82 -11.64 8.61
N GLY A 108 -14.07 -10.53 8.62
CA GLY A 108 -14.64 -9.19 8.62
C GLY A 108 -15.53 -8.95 7.40
N GLN A 109 -15.10 -9.39 6.20
CA GLN A 109 -15.94 -9.32 5.01
C GLN A 109 -17.21 -10.17 5.13
N TYR A 110 -17.11 -11.37 5.68
CA TYR A 110 -18.28 -12.23 5.91
C TYR A 110 -19.29 -11.59 6.87
N ILE A 111 -18.82 -11.00 7.97
CA ILE A 111 -19.70 -10.27 8.90
C ILE A 111 -20.35 -9.07 8.19
N LEU A 112 -19.59 -8.32 7.41
CA LEU A 112 -20.12 -7.17 6.67
C LEU A 112 -21.17 -7.58 5.63
N GLU A 113 -20.98 -8.69 4.93
CA GLU A 113 -22.00 -9.23 4.01
C GLU A 113 -23.30 -9.58 4.75
N LYS A 114 -23.21 -10.21 5.93
CA LYS A 114 -24.40 -10.57 6.72
C LYS A 114 -25.07 -9.39 7.40
N LYS A 115 -24.31 -8.35 7.79
CA LYS A 115 -24.81 -7.21 8.56
C LYS A 115 -25.16 -6.00 7.69
N THR A 116 -24.70 -5.94 6.45
CA THR A 116 -24.78 -4.72 5.61
C THR A 116 -25.08 -5.06 4.16
N LYS A 117 -25.57 -4.08 3.40
CA LYS A 117 -25.79 -4.20 1.95
C LYS A 117 -24.64 -3.62 1.12
N LEU A 118 -23.42 -3.57 1.68
CA LEU A 118 -22.22 -3.07 0.99
C LEU A 118 -21.84 -3.95 -0.20
N PHE A 119 -21.92 -5.26 -0.01
CA PHE A 119 -21.74 -6.26 -1.06
C PHE A 119 -22.59 -7.48 -0.75
N ASN A 120 -23.01 -8.17 -1.81
CA ASN A 120 -23.85 -9.34 -1.73
C ASN A 120 -23.16 -10.49 -2.47
N TRP A 121 -23.01 -11.62 -1.78
CA TRP A 121 -22.40 -12.83 -2.31
C TRP A 121 -23.49 -13.75 -2.88
N LYS A 122 -23.48 -13.96 -4.20
CA LYS A 122 -24.44 -14.88 -4.84
C LYS A 122 -23.90 -16.30 -4.88
N SER A 123 -22.79 -16.48 -5.59
CA SER A 123 -22.06 -17.77 -5.70
C SER A 123 -20.62 -17.60 -5.23
N TRP A 124 -20.43 -16.75 -4.22
CA TRP A 124 -19.15 -16.44 -3.62
C TRP A 124 -19.12 -16.93 -2.17
N THR A 125 -18.00 -17.48 -1.74
CA THR A 125 -17.84 -17.98 -0.37
C THR A 125 -16.63 -17.31 0.28
N ILE A 126 -16.58 -17.36 1.61
CA ILE A 126 -15.47 -16.81 2.39
C ILE A 126 -14.11 -17.41 1.97
N PHE A 127 -14.10 -18.67 1.51
CA PHE A 127 -12.92 -19.35 0.98
C PHE A 127 -12.40 -18.69 -0.30
N HIS A 128 -13.29 -18.24 -1.19
CA HIS A 128 -12.89 -17.53 -2.40
C HIS A 128 -12.22 -16.20 -2.06
N THR A 129 -12.79 -15.42 -1.14
CA THR A 129 -12.15 -14.19 -0.62
C THR A 129 -10.78 -14.51 -0.04
N PHE A 130 -10.70 -15.48 0.86
CA PHE A 130 -9.46 -15.87 1.52
C PHE A 130 -8.38 -16.26 0.49
N LEU A 131 -8.74 -17.10 -0.49
CA LEU A 131 -7.81 -17.54 -1.53
C LEU A 131 -7.35 -16.38 -2.43
N CYS A 132 -8.28 -15.54 -2.90
CA CYS A 132 -7.93 -14.37 -3.72
C CYS A 132 -7.04 -13.37 -2.98
N CYS A 133 -7.32 -13.11 -1.69
CA CYS A 133 -6.48 -12.25 -0.87
C CYS A 133 -5.07 -12.82 -0.71
N ASN A 134 -4.92 -14.12 -0.46
CA ASN A 134 -3.60 -14.75 -0.33
C ASN A 134 -2.83 -14.75 -1.64
N ILE A 135 -3.45 -15.18 -2.76
CA ILE A 135 -2.81 -15.19 -4.08
C ILE A 135 -2.26 -13.79 -4.40
N THR A 136 -3.10 -12.76 -4.26
CA THR A 136 -2.67 -11.39 -4.58
C THR A 136 -1.59 -10.85 -3.64
N LEU A 137 -1.60 -11.22 -2.35
CA LEU A 137 -0.52 -10.84 -1.42
C LEU A 137 0.81 -11.50 -1.80
N PHE A 138 0.79 -12.78 -2.16
CA PHE A 138 1.99 -13.48 -2.63
C PHE A 138 2.49 -12.94 -3.96
N THR A 139 1.59 -12.62 -4.91
CA THR A 139 1.96 -11.97 -6.17
C THR A 139 2.71 -10.67 -5.92
N VAL A 140 2.17 -9.79 -5.05
CA VAL A 140 2.81 -8.51 -4.73
C VAL A 140 4.13 -8.69 -3.99
N ARG A 141 4.23 -9.71 -3.12
CA ARG A 141 5.50 -10.05 -2.46
C ARG A 141 6.56 -10.58 -3.44
N GLY A 142 6.13 -11.37 -4.43
CA GLY A 142 6.95 -11.84 -5.53
C GLY A 142 7.48 -10.67 -6.36
N LEU A 143 6.62 -9.73 -6.73
CA LEU A 143 7.02 -8.49 -7.42
C LEU A 143 8.07 -7.71 -6.63
N VAL A 144 7.90 -7.56 -5.32
CA VAL A 144 8.90 -6.94 -4.45
C VAL A 144 10.22 -7.71 -4.44
N GLY A 145 10.18 -9.03 -4.45
CA GLY A 145 11.36 -9.88 -4.55
C GLY A 145 12.12 -9.67 -5.87
N LEU A 146 11.40 -9.63 -7.00
CA LEU A 146 11.96 -9.38 -8.32
C LEU A 146 12.55 -7.96 -8.43
N LEU A 147 11.83 -6.95 -7.93
CA LEU A 147 12.30 -5.56 -7.94
C LEU A 147 13.61 -5.40 -7.19
N LYS A 148 13.82 -6.14 -6.10
CA LYS A 148 15.11 -6.11 -5.37
C LYS A 148 16.26 -6.74 -6.17
N GLN A 149 15.99 -7.72 -7.01
CA GLN A 149 17.01 -8.33 -7.86
C GLN A 149 17.39 -7.39 -9.01
N VAL A 150 16.42 -6.61 -9.51
CA VAL A 150 16.60 -5.71 -10.66
C VAL A 150 17.12 -4.33 -10.25
N LEU A 151 16.73 -3.78 -9.11
CA LEU A 151 17.22 -2.50 -8.60
C LEU A 151 18.47 -2.72 -7.73
N PRO A 152 19.67 -2.31 -8.19
CA PRO A 152 20.86 -2.37 -7.35
C PRO A 152 20.66 -1.50 -6.11
N GLU A 153 21.09 -2.01 -4.95
CA GLU A 153 20.95 -1.45 -3.61
C GLU A 153 21.41 0.03 -3.50
N ASN A 154 22.21 0.51 -4.46
CA ASN A 154 22.83 1.84 -4.51
C ASN A 154 21.86 3.03 -4.53
N GLN A 155 20.64 2.91 -5.10
CA GLN A 155 19.67 4.02 -5.09
C GLN A 155 18.94 4.20 -3.75
N LEU A 156 18.91 3.17 -2.89
CA LEU A 156 18.35 3.24 -1.54
C LEU A 156 19.38 3.74 -0.51
N THR A 157 20.66 3.58 -0.83
CA THR A 157 21.80 4.00 0.01
C THR A 157 22.22 5.45 -0.27
N GLU A 158 22.20 5.93 -1.52
CA GLU A 158 22.61 7.30 -1.85
C GLU A 158 21.70 8.38 -1.22
N VAL A 159 20.39 8.13 -1.13
CA VAL A 159 19.47 9.02 -0.40
C VAL A 159 19.77 9.01 1.10
N ASN A 160 20.21 7.87 1.67
CA ASN A 160 20.65 7.80 3.07
C ASN A 160 21.95 8.59 3.28
N ILE A 161 22.95 8.48 2.41
CA ILE A 161 24.23 9.19 2.55
C ILE A 161 24.01 10.71 2.41
N LYS A 162 23.25 11.16 1.41
CA LYS A 162 22.99 12.60 1.19
C LYS A 162 22.18 13.24 2.32
N LYS A 163 21.27 12.48 2.95
CA LYS A 163 20.46 12.94 4.09
C LYS A 163 21.24 12.91 5.40
N ASN A 164 22.04 11.88 5.63
CA ASN A 164 22.92 11.75 6.80
C ASN A 164 24.02 12.84 6.79
N ASN A 165 24.60 13.13 5.63
CA ASN A 165 25.59 14.20 5.50
C ASN A 165 24.99 15.61 5.65
N ARG A 166 23.69 15.81 5.36
CA ARG A 166 23.01 17.10 5.63
C ARG A 166 22.62 17.29 7.10
N SER A 167 22.30 16.22 7.82
CA SER A 167 21.98 16.30 9.25
C SER A 167 23.21 16.34 10.15
N ASN A 168 24.32 15.75 9.68
CA ASN A 168 25.59 15.70 10.41
C ASN A 168 26.59 16.78 9.97
N LEU A 169 26.14 17.81 9.24
CA LEU A 169 26.98 18.97 9.02
C LEU A 169 27.15 19.66 10.38
N PRO A 170 28.37 19.76 10.95
CA PRO A 170 28.58 20.47 12.19
C PRO A 170 28.02 21.90 12.02
N GLU A 171 27.30 22.39 13.03
CA GLU A 171 26.70 23.75 13.03
C GLU A 171 27.72 24.85 12.70
N MET A 172 29.02 24.57 12.89
CA MET A 172 30.14 25.43 12.49
C MET A 172 30.22 25.75 10.98
N ILE A 173 29.59 24.95 10.10
CA ILE A 173 29.55 25.25 8.65
C ILE A 173 28.31 26.08 8.27
N LYS A 174 27.24 26.06 9.07
CA LYS A 174 26.04 26.86 8.78
C LYS A 174 26.25 28.37 8.99
N ILE A 175 27.26 28.75 9.77
CA ILE A 175 27.54 30.15 10.08
C ILE A 175 28.55 30.75 9.09
N ASN A 176 29.47 29.96 8.53
CA ASN A 176 30.54 30.46 7.65
C ASN A 176 30.16 30.64 6.17
N THR A 177 28.97 30.20 5.74
CA THR A 177 28.48 30.47 4.37
C THR A 177 27.77 31.82 4.21
N ALA A 178 27.63 32.62 5.27
CA ALA A 178 27.05 33.96 5.20
C ALA A 178 28.07 35.10 5.11
N THR A 179 29.37 34.85 5.29
CA THR A 179 30.40 35.92 5.26
C THR A 179 31.72 35.43 4.69
N GLN A 180 31.86 35.46 3.37
CA GLN A 180 33.15 35.81 2.76
C GLN A 180 32.91 36.81 1.62
N PRO A 181 33.39 38.06 1.74
CA PRO A 181 33.37 38.99 0.62
C PRO A 181 34.37 38.53 -0.45
N LEU A 182 33.93 38.58 -1.70
CA LEU A 182 34.75 38.45 -2.91
C LEU A 182 36.03 39.28 -2.79
N LYS A 183 37.18 38.63 -2.56
CA LYS A 183 38.49 39.21 -2.89
C LYS A 183 38.80 38.86 -4.34
N ILE A 184 38.37 39.76 -5.23
CA ILE A 184 38.88 39.84 -6.60
C ILE A 184 40.37 40.17 -6.48
N LYS A 185 41.23 39.21 -6.79
CA LYS A 185 42.67 39.44 -6.91
C LYS A 185 42.96 39.78 -8.37
N THR A 186 42.95 41.08 -8.67
CA THR A 186 43.57 41.65 -9.85
C THR A 186 45.09 41.46 -9.75
N ARG A 187 45.72 40.91 -10.80
CA ARG A 187 47.12 41.14 -11.17
C ARG A 187 47.21 40.90 -12.68
N ILE A 188 47.17 42.00 -13.45
CA ILE A 188 48.29 42.55 -14.24
C ILE A 188 48.75 41.55 -15.29
#